data_AF-A0A0L0VHQ7-F1
#
_entry.id   AF-A0A0L0VHQ7-F1
#
_cell.length_a   1.000
_cell.length_b   1.000
_cell.length_c   1.000
_cell.angle_alpha   90.00
_cell.angle_beta   90.00
_cell.angle_gamma   90.00
#
_symmetry.space_group_name_H-M   'P 1'
#
loop_
_entity.id
_entity.type
_entity.pdbx_description
1 polymer ?
#
loop_
_entity_poly.entity_id
_entity_poly.type
_entity_poly.pdbx_seq_one_letter_code
_entity_poly.pdbx_strand_id
1 'polypeptide(L)'
;MLHPSYRLSIFQRRFFDHHLSAKRLLEDRFKQRQDELQSETGFTRTPPRLAIATPAPKHCRVAEEEYFPATDEPQADEELTTYLGGKYRLPADQADESLHWWKVHHQEFPVLASLAKDYLACTATSASVERCFSAAADICGCDRGSLGVRTIERCVNSHEWLRQQIQANGDFDTAQRIINCVSSNEAEGEGSQDDNDDDLAREME
;
A
#
# COMPACT_ATOMS: atom_id res chain seq x y z
N MET A 1 0.15 8.38 17.14
CA MET A 1 -1.09 9.17 17.37
C MET A 1 -2.25 8.60 16.54
N LEU A 2 -2.05 8.36 15.24
CA LEU A 2 -3.06 7.80 14.31
C LEU A 2 -3.07 6.26 14.23
N HIS A 3 -2.37 5.56 15.11
CA HIS A 3 -2.40 4.10 15.11
C HIS A 3 -3.65 3.59 15.84
N PRO A 4 -4.56 2.81 15.22
CA PRO A 4 -5.85 2.45 15.80
C PRO A 4 -5.76 1.66 17.12
N SER A 5 -4.73 0.81 17.27
CA SER A 5 -4.54 0.01 18.50
C SER A 5 -4.03 0.82 19.71
N TYR A 6 -3.28 1.91 19.47
CA TYR A 6 -2.48 2.59 20.49
C TYR A 6 -2.84 4.06 20.69
N ARG A 7 -3.22 4.78 19.62
CA ARG A 7 -3.64 6.18 19.66
C ARG A 7 -2.70 7.10 20.44
N LEU A 8 -3.21 7.83 21.43
CA LEU A 8 -2.44 8.62 22.39
C LEU A 8 -2.00 7.81 23.63
N SER A 9 -2.54 6.61 23.83
CA SER A 9 -2.22 5.78 25.01
C SER A 9 -0.75 5.33 25.03
N ILE A 10 -0.10 5.23 23.87
CA ILE A 10 1.34 4.95 23.79
C ILE A 10 2.17 6.07 24.41
N PHE A 11 1.76 7.33 24.25
CA PHE A 11 2.45 8.46 24.87
C PHE A 11 2.19 8.49 26.37
N GLN A 12 0.97 8.19 26.82
CA GLN A 12 0.68 8.08 28.25
C GLN A 12 1.52 7.00 28.95
N ARG A 13 1.76 5.86 28.27
CA ARG A 13 2.50 4.74 28.84
C ARG A 13 4.01 4.82 28.69
N ARG A 14 4.51 5.37 27.57
CA ARG A 14 5.93 5.28 27.19
C ARG A 14 6.62 6.62 27.00
N PHE A 15 5.87 7.72 26.83
CA PHE A 15 6.40 9.05 26.52
C PHE A 15 5.56 10.13 27.22
N PHE A 16 5.43 10.04 28.55
CA PHE A 16 4.45 10.82 29.32
C PHE A 16 4.65 12.34 29.16
N ASP A 17 5.91 12.81 29.13
CA ASP A 17 6.27 14.22 28.91
C ASP A 17 5.75 14.76 27.58
N HIS A 18 5.56 13.88 26.60
CA HIS A 18 5.16 14.23 25.25
C HIS A 18 3.66 14.01 25.02
N HIS A 19 2.91 13.49 25.99
CA HIS A 19 1.49 13.18 25.80
C HIS A 19 0.67 14.43 25.46
N LEU A 20 0.86 15.51 26.22
CA LEU A 20 0.15 16.77 25.98
C LEU A 20 0.57 17.41 24.66
N SER A 21 1.87 17.40 24.36
CA SER A 21 2.41 17.92 23.10
C SER A 21 1.89 17.14 21.90
N ALA A 22 1.85 15.81 21.98
CA ALA A 22 1.28 14.92 20.97
C ALA A 22 -0.21 15.20 20.77
N LYS A 23 -0.97 15.32 21.86
CA LYS A 23 -2.40 15.64 21.78
C LYS A 23 -2.65 16.97 21.07
N ARG A 24 -1.96 18.05 21.48
CA ARG A 24 -2.07 19.37 20.83
C ARG A 24 -1.69 19.30 19.35
N LEU A 25 -0.58 18.66 19.02
CA LEU A 25 -0.12 18.51 17.64
C LEU A 25 -1.16 17.78 16.77
N LEU A 26 -1.79 16.74 17.31
CA LEU A 26 -2.86 16.02 16.60
C LEU A 26 -4.09 16.92 16.38
N GLU A 27 -4.51 17.66 17.40
CA GLU A 27 -5.62 18.60 17.32
C GLU A 27 -5.34 19.71 16.28
N ASP A 28 -4.14 20.28 16.29
CA ASP A 28 -3.72 21.31 15.34
C ASP A 28 -3.72 20.79 13.89
N ARG A 29 -3.16 19.59 13.67
CA ARG A 29 -3.14 18.95 12.34
C ARG A 29 -4.53 18.54 11.86
N PHE A 30 -5.39 18.11 12.78
CA PHE A 30 -6.79 17.80 12.47
C PHE A 30 -7.53 19.03 11.98
N LYS A 31 -7.45 20.14 12.71
CA LYS A 31 -8.08 21.42 12.32
C LYS A 31 -7.57 21.92 10.99
N GLN A 32 -6.24 21.92 10.80
CA GLN A 32 -5.64 22.33 9.53
C GLN A 32 -6.19 21.52 8.35
N ARG A 33 -6.24 20.19 8.48
CA ARG A 33 -6.75 19.32 7.41
C ARG A 33 -8.24 19.47 7.18
N GLN A 34 -9.00 19.73 8.25
CA GLN A 34 -10.42 20.03 8.14
C GLN A 34 -10.65 21.31 7.31
N ASP A 35 -9.89 22.38 7.58
CA ASP A 35 -9.96 23.63 6.83
C ASP A 35 -9.58 23.40 5.35
N GLU A 36 -8.53 22.62 5.09
CA GLU A 36 -8.11 22.21 3.74
C GLU A 36 -9.26 21.52 3.00
N LEU A 37 -9.88 20.49 3.60
CA LEU A 37 -10.97 19.74 2.96
C LEU A 37 -12.22 20.60 2.76
N GLN A 38 -12.58 21.46 3.72
CA GLN A 38 -13.68 22.40 3.56
C GLN A 38 -13.42 23.40 2.42
N SER A 39 -12.17 23.85 2.24
CA SER A 39 -11.80 24.72 1.12
C SER A 39 -11.82 24.00 -0.24
N GLU A 40 -11.52 22.69 -0.27
CA GLU A 40 -11.55 21.86 -1.48
C GLU A 40 -12.96 21.47 -1.93
N THR A 41 -13.93 21.39 -1.01
CA THR A 41 -15.35 21.14 -1.36
C THR A 41 -15.98 22.25 -2.23
N GLY A 42 -15.33 23.41 -2.37
CA GLY A 42 -15.73 24.48 -3.29
C GLY A 42 -15.12 24.39 -4.71
N PHE A 43 -14.16 23.47 -4.94
CA PHE A 43 -13.47 23.31 -6.22
C PHE A 43 -13.31 21.82 -6.54
N THR A 44 -14.31 21.23 -7.18
CA THR A 44 -14.25 19.88 -7.73
C THR A 44 -13.13 19.76 -8.77
N ARG A 45 -11.91 19.46 -8.34
CA ARG A 45 -10.82 19.10 -9.25
C ARG A 45 -10.97 17.63 -9.60
N THR A 46 -11.79 17.36 -10.62
CA THR A 46 -11.80 16.07 -11.31
C THR A 46 -10.36 15.66 -11.65
N PRO A 47 -9.90 14.45 -11.30
CA PRO A 47 -8.69 13.91 -11.91
C PRO A 47 -8.93 13.76 -13.43
N PRO A 48 -7.91 13.97 -14.28
CA PRO A 48 -8.08 13.85 -15.73
C PRO A 48 -8.35 12.37 -16.07
N ARG A 49 -9.63 12.02 -16.18
CA ARG A 49 -10.08 10.73 -16.71
C ARG A 49 -9.91 10.78 -18.22
N LEU A 50 -9.00 9.94 -18.73
CA LEU A 50 -8.86 9.67 -20.16
C LEU A 50 -10.25 9.40 -20.77
N ALA A 51 -10.61 10.20 -21.77
CA ALA A 51 -11.90 10.16 -22.43
C ALA A 51 -12.08 8.84 -23.19
N ILE A 52 -12.86 7.93 -22.63
CA ILE A 52 -13.45 6.80 -23.38
C ILE A 52 -14.86 7.22 -23.74
N ALA A 53 -15.05 7.60 -25.00
CA ALA A 53 -16.36 7.85 -25.58
C ALA A 53 -17.16 6.54 -25.60
N THR A 54 -18.33 6.52 -24.98
CA THR A 54 -19.31 5.43 -25.15
C THR A 54 -20.69 6.06 -25.41
N PRO A 55 -21.50 5.54 -26.35
CA PRO A 55 -22.71 6.23 -26.82
C PRO A 55 -23.89 6.07 -25.87
N ALA A 56 -24.71 7.12 -25.82
CA ALA A 56 -25.91 7.22 -24.97
C ALA A 56 -27.03 6.23 -25.34
N PRO A 57 -27.75 5.65 -24.37
CA PRO A 57 -29.12 5.20 -24.58
C PRO A 57 -30.13 6.27 -24.14
N LYS A 58 -31.12 6.47 -25.00
CA LYS A 58 -32.26 7.37 -24.82
C LYS A 58 -33.22 6.77 -23.79
N HIS A 59 -33.35 7.38 -22.62
CA HIS A 59 -34.54 7.19 -21.80
C HIS A 59 -34.81 8.44 -20.94
N CYS A 60 -35.86 9.18 -21.24
CA CYS A 60 -36.42 10.21 -20.35
C CYS A 60 -36.91 9.53 -19.07
N ARG A 61 -36.45 9.97 -17.88
CA ARG A 61 -37.24 9.88 -16.64
C ARG A 61 -36.94 11.08 -15.74
N VAL A 62 -38.03 11.80 -15.45
CA VAL A 62 -38.42 12.58 -14.26
C VAL A 62 -37.29 13.09 -13.36
N ALA A 63 -37.30 14.39 -13.07
CA ALA A 63 -36.49 15.01 -12.04
C ALA A 63 -36.67 14.24 -10.71
N GLU A 64 -35.62 13.59 -10.25
CA GLU A 64 -35.55 13.07 -8.89
C GLU A 64 -35.51 14.28 -7.96
N GLU A 65 -36.67 14.61 -7.39
CA GLU A 65 -36.71 15.42 -6.18
C GLU A 65 -35.98 14.61 -5.10
N GLU A 66 -34.77 15.07 -4.78
CA GLU A 66 -33.87 14.51 -3.78
C GLU A 66 -34.53 14.64 -2.40
N TYR A 67 -35.28 13.60 -2.00
CA TYR A 67 -36.04 13.54 -0.75
C TYR A 67 -35.18 13.19 0.47
N PHE A 68 -33.87 12.99 0.28
CA PHE A 68 -32.97 12.61 1.36
C PHE A 68 -32.36 13.87 2.00
N PRO A 69 -32.53 14.10 3.32
CA PRO A 69 -31.80 15.17 3.97
C PRO A 69 -30.31 14.90 3.80
N ALA A 70 -29.54 15.96 3.52
CA ALA A 70 -28.09 15.90 3.52
C ALA A 70 -27.66 15.14 4.78
N THR A 71 -26.87 14.08 4.61
CA THR A 71 -26.30 13.38 5.75
C THR A 71 -25.51 14.42 6.52
N ASP A 72 -25.95 14.74 7.74
CA ASP A 72 -25.17 15.58 8.64
C ASP A 72 -23.81 14.90 8.77
N GLU A 73 -22.81 15.46 8.09
CA GLU A 73 -21.41 15.09 8.27
C GLU A 73 -21.17 15.12 9.78
N PRO A 74 -20.66 14.02 10.38
CA PRO A 74 -20.43 13.99 11.82
C PRO A 74 -19.63 15.24 12.19
N GLN A 75 -20.18 16.02 13.12
CA GLN A 75 -19.64 17.31 13.52
C GLN A 75 -18.14 17.12 13.77
N ALA A 76 -17.26 17.84 13.09
CA ALA A 76 -15.85 17.44 12.98
C ALA A 76 -15.11 17.31 14.33
N ASP A 77 -15.53 18.05 15.36
CA ASP A 77 -15.02 17.87 16.73
C ASP A 77 -15.42 16.52 17.36
N GLU A 78 -16.57 15.97 16.93
CA GLU A 78 -17.07 14.63 17.29
C GLU A 78 -16.20 13.53 16.68
N GLU A 79 -15.64 13.72 15.47
CA GLU A 79 -14.78 12.72 14.82
C GLU A 79 -13.54 12.42 15.67
N LEU A 80 -12.77 13.46 16.01
CA LEU A 80 -11.52 13.33 16.77
C LEU A 80 -11.78 12.78 18.17
N THR A 81 -12.82 13.27 18.84
CA THR A 81 -13.20 12.80 20.18
C THR A 81 -13.68 11.35 20.16
N THR A 82 -14.44 10.94 19.15
CA THR A 82 -14.90 9.55 18.95
C THR A 82 -13.73 8.60 18.73
N TYR A 83 -12.78 8.97 17.87
CA TYR A 83 -11.59 8.17 17.61
C TYR A 83 -10.72 8.02 18.87
N LEU A 84 -10.42 9.13 19.55
CA LEU A 84 -9.61 9.12 20.78
C LEU A 84 -10.32 8.41 21.94
N GLY A 85 -11.65 8.48 21.98
CA GLY A 85 -12.51 7.87 22.99
C GLY A 85 -12.52 6.35 22.98
N GLY A 86 -11.97 5.70 21.96
CA GLY A 86 -11.80 4.25 21.97
C GLY A 86 -12.59 3.50 20.90
N LYS A 87 -13.54 4.15 20.20
CA LYS A 87 -14.45 3.48 19.25
C LYS A 87 -13.65 2.71 18.20
N TYR A 88 -14.09 1.48 17.89
CA TYR A 88 -13.44 0.60 16.90
C TYR A 88 -11.94 0.37 17.14
N ARG A 89 -11.53 0.13 18.40
CA ARG A 89 -10.12 -0.17 18.71
C ARG A 89 -9.68 -1.46 18.00
N LEU A 90 -8.61 -1.35 17.22
CA LEU A 90 -7.91 -2.50 16.65
C LEU A 90 -7.13 -3.24 17.77
N PRO A 91 -7.24 -4.56 17.89
CA PRO A 91 -6.40 -5.36 18.78
C PRO A 91 -4.90 -5.13 18.57
N ALA A 92 -4.08 -5.41 19.57
CA ALA A 92 -2.64 -5.13 19.53
C ALA A 92 -1.86 -6.17 18.71
N ASP A 93 -2.40 -7.40 18.64
CA ASP A 93 -1.95 -8.51 17.81
C ASP A 93 -2.13 -8.25 16.30
N GLN A 94 -3.05 -7.35 15.92
CA GLN A 94 -3.32 -6.95 14.54
C GLN A 94 -2.78 -5.54 14.23
N ALA A 95 -1.78 -5.07 14.96
CA ALA A 95 -1.30 -3.69 14.83
C ALA A 95 -0.74 -3.37 13.42
N ASP A 96 -0.21 -4.37 12.73
CA ASP A 96 0.27 -4.29 11.35
C ASP A 96 -0.84 -4.00 10.33
N GLU A 97 -2.10 -4.33 10.64
CA GLU A 97 -3.26 -4.08 9.77
C GLU A 97 -3.81 -2.65 9.86
N SER A 98 -3.07 -1.72 10.48
CA SER A 98 -3.52 -0.33 10.68
C SER A 98 -3.99 0.38 9.40
N LEU A 99 -3.29 0.19 8.28
CA LEU A 99 -3.69 0.77 6.99
C LEU A 99 -4.99 0.17 6.44
N HIS A 100 -5.18 -1.14 6.62
CA HIS A 100 -6.42 -1.81 6.23
C HIS A 100 -7.60 -1.31 7.07
N TRP A 101 -7.39 -1.16 8.37
CA TRP A 101 -8.37 -0.58 9.27
C TRP A 101 -8.80 0.83 8.83
N TRP A 102 -7.84 1.70 8.48
CA TRP A 102 -8.15 3.04 7.98
C TRP A 102 -8.91 3.02 6.64
N LYS A 103 -8.67 2.02 5.79
CA LYS A 103 -9.44 1.85 4.55
C LYS A 103 -10.90 1.53 4.82
N VAL A 104 -11.18 0.67 5.81
CA VAL A 104 -12.55 0.28 6.20
C VAL A 104 -13.29 1.45 6.83
N HIS A 105 -12.65 2.18 7.76
CA HIS A 105 -13.29 3.24 8.54
C HIS A 105 -13.14 4.65 7.95
N HIS A 106 -12.70 4.79 6.69
CA HIS A 106 -12.43 6.10 6.10
C HIS A 106 -13.68 7.01 5.98
N GLN A 107 -14.88 6.43 5.87
CA GLN A 107 -16.13 7.20 5.81
C GLN A 107 -16.56 7.71 7.18
N GLU A 108 -16.21 6.98 8.25
CA GLU A 108 -16.55 7.36 9.63
C GLU A 108 -15.58 8.39 10.20
N PHE A 109 -14.34 8.39 9.70
CA PHE A 109 -13.29 9.30 10.11
C PHE A 109 -12.61 9.95 8.89
N PRO A 110 -13.32 10.78 8.11
CA PRO A 110 -12.82 11.30 6.85
C PRO A 110 -11.55 12.15 7.00
N VAL A 111 -11.50 13.05 7.99
CA VAL A 111 -10.35 13.94 8.21
C VAL A 111 -9.16 13.13 8.72
N LEU A 112 -9.35 12.28 9.74
CA LEU A 112 -8.28 11.45 10.30
C LEU A 112 -7.78 10.41 9.31
N ALA A 113 -8.64 9.81 8.49
CA ALA A 113 -8.23 8.85 7.47
C ALA A 113 -7.35 9.50 6.40
N SER A 114 -7.61 10.77 6.06
CA SER A 114 -6.73 11.52 5.15
C SER A 114 -5.34 11.72 5.76
N LEU A 115 -5.25 12.09 7.04
CA LEU A 115 -3.97 12.23 7.75
C LEU A 115 -3.27 10.88 7.91
N ALA A 116 -4.02 9.81 8.18
CA ALA A 116 -3.47 8.48 8.34
C ALA A 116 -2.86 7.96 7.03
N LYS A 117 -3.47 8.25 5.88
CA LYS A 117 -2.89 7.94 4.57
C LYS A 117 -1.53 8.63 4.40
N ASP A 118 -1.41 9.90 4.77
CA ASP A 118 -0.15 10.64 4.60
C ASP A 118 0.95 10.12 5.55
N TYR A 119 0.61 9.89 6.82
CA TYR A 119 1.60 9.59 7.85
C TYR A 119 1.93 8.10 8.00
N LEU A 120 0.98 7.20 7.71
CA LEU A 120 1.21 5.75 7.85
C LEU A 120 1.64 5.09 6.53
N ALA A 121 1.42 5.72 5.36
CA ALA A 121 1.93 5.20 4.09
C ALA A 121 3.45 5.35 3.96
N CYS A 122 4.05 6.29 4.69
CA CYS A 122 5.50 6.47 4.72
C CYS A 122 6.16 5.36 5.55
N THR A 123 7.06 4.60 4.93
CA THR A 123 7.90 3.65 5.67
C THR A 123 8.81 4.40 6.64
N ALA A 124 8.84 3.99 7.91
CA ALA A 124 9.69 4.63 8.92
C ALA A 124 11.20 4.41 8.70
N THR A 125 11.58 3.48 7.82
CA THR A 125 12.97 3.05 7.59
C THR A 125 13.40 3.27 6.15
N SER A 126 14.66 3.66 5.94
CA SER A 126 15.33 3.70 4.63
C SER A 126 15.53 2.31 4.02
N ALA A 127 15.23 1.22 4.74
CA ALA A 127 15.47 -0.15 4.31
C ALA A 127 14.88 -0.48 2.92
N SER A 128 13.71 0.08 2.55
CA SER A 128 13.14 -0.11 1.22
C SER A 128 14.00 0.53 0.13
N VAL A 129 14.54 1.71 0.40
CA VAL A 129 15.40 2.46 -0.52
C VAL A 129 16.76 1.78 -0.63
N GLU A 130 17.31 1.29 0.48
CA GLU A 130 18.55 0.51 0.51
C GLU A 130 18.43 -0.77 -0.30
N ARG A 131 17.34 -1.54 -0.15
CA ARG A 131 17.07 -2.72 -0.98
C ARG A 131 17.01 -2.39 -2.47
N CYS A 132 16.37 -1.27 -2.83
CA CYS A 132 16.30 -0.79 -4.21
C CYS A 132 17.70 -0.47 -4.75
N PHE A 133 18.54 0.24 -3.98
CA PHE A 133 19.91 0.53 -4.38
C PHE A 133 20.79 -0.72 -4.44
N SER A 134 20.63 -1.67 -3.53
CA SER A 134 21.33 -2.96 -3.60
C SER A 134 20.94 -3.75 -4.84
N ALA A 135 19.64 -3.82 -5.18
CA ALA A 135 19.18 -4.47 -6.41
C ALA A 135 19.73 -3.75 -7.67
N ALA A 136 19.74 -2.41 -7.66
CA ALA A 136 20.34 -1.64 -8.74
C ALA A 136 21.84 -1.92 -8.87
N ALA A 137 22.56 -1.98 -7.75
CA ALA A 137 24.00 -2.29 -7.72
C ALA A 137 24.28 -3.70 -8.24
N ASP A 138 23.45 -4.68 -7.91
CA ASP A 138 23.54 -6.05 -8.42
C ASP A 138 23.36 -6.11 -9.94
N ILE A 139 22.35 -5.40 -10.47
CA ILE A 139 22.12 -5.26 -11.93
C ILE A 139 23.32 -4.61 -12.64
N CYS A 140 24.04 -3.71 -11.95
CA CYS A 140 25.24 -3.05 -12.48
C CYS A 140 26.53 -3.87 -12.30
N GLY A 141 26.54 -4.85 -11.40
CA GLY A 141 27.74 -5.44 -10.81
C GLY A 141 28.50 -6.45 -11.68
N CYS A 142 27.90 -6.97 -12.74
CA CYS A 142 28.45 -8.08 -13.52
C CYS A 142 28.62 -7.67 -15.00
N ASP A 143 29.84 -7.29 -15.43
CA ASP A 143 30.24 -7.01 -16.83
C ASP A 143 29.34 -6.08 -17.68
N ARG A 144 28.39 -5.39 -17.05
CA ARG A 144 27.34 -4.56 -17.67
C ARG A 144 27.52 -3.08 -17.37
N GLY A 145 28.77 -2.60 -17.37
CA GLY A 145 29.11 -1.18 -17.10
C GLY A 145 28.54 -0.15 -18.08
N SER A 146 27.73 -0.56 -19.06
CA SER A 146 27.14 0.30 -20.10
C SER A 146 25.61 0.36 -20.06
N LEU A 147 24.93 -0.14 -19.02
CA LEU A 147 23.48 0.00 -18.93
C LEU A 147 23.09 1.47 -18.68
N GLY A 148 22.22 2.01 -19.53
CA GLY A 148 21.65 3.33 -19.32
C GLY A 148 20.74 3.35 -18.07
N VAL A 149 20.65 4.51 -17.42
CA VAL A 149 19.83 4.71 -16.19
C VAL A 149 18.40 4.19 -16.35
N ARG A 150 17.75 4.46 -17.50
CA ARG A 150 16.39 3.99 -17.80
C ARG A 150 16.28 2.46 -17.85
N THR A 151 17.34 1.78 -18.30
CA THR A 151 17.37 0.31 -18.38
C THR A 151 17.52 -0.28 -16.98
N ILE A 152 18.41 0.30 -16.16
CA ILE A 152 18.59 -0.12 -14.76
C ILE A 152 17.27 0.04 -14.00
N GLU A 153 16.61 1.20 -14.13
CA GLU A 153 15.31 1.46 -13.51
C GLU A 153 14.26 0.40 -13.91
N ARG A 154 14.13 0.11 -15.21
CA ARG A 154 13.22 -0.94 -15.69
C ARG A 154 13.54 -2.31 -15.11
N CYS A 155 14.82 -2.68 -15.06
CA CYS A 155 15.26 -3.96 -14.51
C CYS A 155 14.91 -4.07 -13.01
N VAL A 156 15.23 -3.03 -12.22
CA VAL A 156 14.91 -3.00 -10.78
C VAL A 156 13.41 -3.09 -10.55
N ASN A 157 12.61 -2.27 -11.26
CA ASN A 157 11.15 -2.26 -11.11
C ASN A 157 10.53 -3.60 -11.50
N SER A 158 10.95 -4.16 -12.65
CA SER A 158 10.42 -5.45 -13.12
C SER A 158 10.78 -6.58 -12.16
N HIS A 159 12.02 -6.61 -11.67
CA HIS A 159 12.48 -7.58 -10.68
C HIS A 159 11.67 -7.50 -9.39
N GLU A 160 11.45 -6.29 -8.87
CA GLU A 160 10.70 -6.09 -7.63
C GLU A 160 9.21 -6.48 -7.79
N TRP A 161 8.58 -6.19 -8.92
CA TRP A 161 7.21 -6.64 -9.21
C TRP A 161 7.07 -8.16 -9.28
N LEU A 162 8.05 -8.84 -9.90
CA LEU A 162 8.08 -10.29 -9.95
C LEU A 162 8.23 -10.90 -8.55
N ARG A 163 9.09 -10.32 -7.70
CA ARG A 163 9.24 -10.76 -6.29
C ARG A 163 7.96 -10.60 -5.47
N GLN A 164 7.19 -9.54 -5.74
CA GLN A 164 5.90 -9.29 -5.10
C GLN A 164 4.75 -10.10 -5.73
N GLN A 165 5.05 -10.97 -6.70
CA GLN A 165 4.09 -11.79 -7.44
C GLN A 165 2.96 -10.98 -8.08
N ILE A 166 3.29 -9.74 -8.49
CA ILE A 166 2.35 -8.90 -9.22
C ILE A 166 2.25 -9.45 -10.63
N GLN A 167 1.08 -9.97 -10.97
CA GLN A 167 0.81 -10.47 -12.31
C GLN A 167 0.60 -9.31 -13.28
N ALA A 168 1.32 -9.35 -14.40
CA ALA A 168 1.06 -8.47 -15.52
C ALA A 168 -0.27 -8.86 -16.18
N ASN A 169 -1.11 -7.88 -16.50
CA ASN A 169 -2.42 -8.08 -17.11
C ASN A 169 -2.59 -7.21 -18.37
N GLY A 170 -3.69 -7.43 -19.10
CA GLY A 170 -4.02 -6.70 -20.32
C GLY A 170 -2.99 -6.92 -21.43
N ASP A 171 -2.40 -5.84 -21.93
CA ASP A 171 -1.43 -5.85 -23.03
C ASP A 171 -0.15 -6.68 -22.74
N PHE A 172 0.10 -7.01 -21.46
CA PHE A 172 1.26 -7.79 -21.02
C PHE A 172 0.96 -9.26 -20.72
N ASP A 173 -0.25 -9.78 -21.02
CA ASP A 173 -0.64 -11.18 -20.76
C ASP A 173 0.34 -12.20 -21.36
N THR A 174 0.86 -11.90 -22.57
CA THR A 174 1.86 -12.76 -23.23
C THR A 174 3.13 -12.89 -22.40
N ALA A 175 3.61 -11.80 -21.79
CA ALA A 175 4.78 -11.83 -20.94
C ALA A 175 4.50 -12.64 -19.65
N GLN A 176 3.31 -12.47 -19.06
CA GLN A 176 2.91 -13.23 -17.87
C GLN A 176 2.87 -14.73 -18.13
N ARG A 177 2.36 -15.15 -19.30
CA ARG A 177 2.35 -16.56 -19.71
C ARG A 177 3.77 -17.13 -19.82
N ILE A 178 4.71 -16.39 -20.38
CA ILE A 178 6.11 -16.81 -20.49
C ILE A 178 6.72 -16.99 -19.09
N ILE A 179 6.51 -16.02 -18.19
CA ILE A 179 6.99 -16.08 -16.81
C ILE A 179 6.47 -17.34 -16.12
N ASN A 180 5.15 -17.60 -16.19
CA ASN A 180 4.54 -18.77 -15.57
C ASN A 180 5.11 -20.10 -16.11
N CYS A 181 5.38 -20.18 -17.42
CA CYS A 181 6.02 -21.36 -18.01
C CYS A 181 7.45 -21.57 -17.48
N VAL A 182 8.26 -20.51 -17.39
CA VAL A 182 9.64 -20.60 -16.89
C VAL A 182 9.66 -21.02 -15.42
N SER A 183 8.82 -20.41 -14.58
CA SER A 183 8.72 -20.79 -13.17
C SER A 183 8.24 -22.23 -12.95
N SER A 184 7.45 -22.78 -13.88
CA SER A 184 7.02 -24.18 -13.83
C SER A 184 8.15 -25.15 -14.17
N ASN A 185 9.04 -24.77 -15.10
CA ASN A 185 10.18 -25.60 -15.51
C ASN A 185 11.30 -25.62 -14.47
N GLU A 186 11.51 -24.54 -13.72
CA GLU A 186 12.49 -24.49 -12.62
C GLU A 186 12.10 -25.42 -11.46
N ALA A 187 10.79 -25.64 -11.22
CA ALA A 187 10.30 -26.54 -10.19
C ALA A 187 10.49 -28.03 -10.52
N GLU A 188 10.67 -28.40 -11.79
CA GLU A 188 10.89 -29.80 -12.22
C GLU A 188 12.37 -30.16 -12.41
N GLY A 189 13.30 -29.20 -12.22
CA GLY A 189 14.74 -29.39 -12.45
C GLY A 189 15.59 -29.81 -11.24
N GLU A 190 15.04 -29.85 -10.02
CA GLU A 190 15.78 -30.19 -8.79
C GLU A 190 15.66 -31.67 -8.34
N GLY A 191 15.18 -32.57 -9.22
CA GLY A 191 14.96 -33.99 -8.90
C GLY A 191 15.64 -34.94 -9.88
N SER A 192 16.97 -34.95 -9.98
CA SER A 192 17.73 -36.03 -10.63
C SER A 192 19.16 -36.09 -10.09
N GLN A 193 19.29 -36.50 -8.83
CA GLN A 193 20.52 -37.10 -8.31
C GLN A 193 20.20 -38.60 -8.12
N ASP A 194 20.22 -39.35 -9.22
CA ASP A 194 20.17 -40.81 -9.16
C ASP A 194 21.60 -41.34 -9.11
N ASP A 195 21.92 -41.85 -7.93
CA ASP A 195 23.09 -42.65 -7.59
C ASP A 195 23.30 -43.79 -8.59
N ASN A 196 24.49 -43.88 -9.17
CA ASN A 196 25.06 -45.12 -9.71
C ASN A 196 26.58 -44.97 -9.83
N ASP A 197 27.28 -45.18 -8.72
CA ASP A 197 28.66 -45.67 -8.71
C ASP A 197 28.78 -46.65 -7.55
N ASP A 198 28.16 -47.82 -7.73
CA ASP A 198 28.51 -49.02 -6.98
C ASP A 198 29.06 -50.05 -7.98
N ASP A 199 30.09 -50.75 -7.51
CA ASP A 199 30.66 -51.98 -8.05
C ASP A 199 31.84 -51.87 -9.02
N LEU A 200 33.05 -51.78 -8.47
CA LEU A 200 34.20 -52.58 -8.91
C LEU A 200 35.19 -52.79 -7.75
N ALA A 201 34.88 -53.74 -6.86
CA ALA A 201 35.88 -54.35 -5.99
C ALA A 201 35.55 -55.82 -5.70
N ARG A 202 36.51 -56.70 -6.06
CA ARG A 202 36.62 -58.19 -5.92
C ARG A 202 36.15 -58.96 -7.17
N GLU A 203 36.84 -59.94 -7.71
CA GLU A 203 37.97 -60.78 -7.28
C GLU A 203 38.48 -61.62 -8.49
N MET A 204 39.65 -62.28 -8.31
CA MET A 204 40.39 -63.19 -9.22
C MET A 204 41.34 -62.49 -10.20
N GLU A 205 42.66 -62.69 -10.17
CA GLU A 205 43.50 -63.81 -9.73
C GLU A 205 44.91 -63.30 -9.36
#